data_AF-A0A2M6V3M6-F1
#
_entry.id   AF-A0A2M6V3M6-F1
#
_cell.length_a   1.000
_cell.length_b   1.000
_cell.length_c   1.000
_cell.angle_alpha   90.00
_cell.angle_beta   90.00
_cell.angle_gamma   90.00
#
_symmetry.space_group_name_H-M   'P 1'
#
loop_
_entity.id
_entity.type
_entity.pdbx_description
1 polymer ?
#
loop_
_entity_poly.entity_id
_entity_poly.type
_entity_poly.pdbx_seq_one_letter_code
_entity_poly.pdbx_strand_id
1 'polypeptide(L)' 'MSTQAQAQTQTPTPICTREYAPVCGQLGQEIKTFPTRCVMLSQGGTWVSNGACPQTPATQSTKPAE' A
#
# COMPACT_ATOMS: atom_id res chain seq x y z
N MET A 1 19.63 38.55 9.46
CA MET A 1 19.27 37.92 8.17
C MET A 1 19.69 36.46 8.27
N SER A 2 18.77 35.57 8.67
CA SER A 2 19.10 34.16 8.94
C SER A 2 18.40 33.29 7.91
N THR A 3 19.05 33.09 6.77
CA THR A 3 18.62 32.19 5.69
C THR A 3 19.01 30.76 6.03
N GLN A 4 18.11 30.03 6.70
CA GLN A 4 18.24 28.58 6.82
C GLN A 4 17.72 27.93 5.53
N ALA A 5 18.65 27.52 4.68
CA ALA A 5 18.38 26.67 3.53
C ALA A 5 18.10 25.24 4.01
N GLN A 6 16.83 24.95 4.31
CA GLN A 6 16.41 23.57 4.59
C GLN A 6 16.28 22.85 3.25
N ALA A 7 17.27 22.02 2.93
CA ALA A 7 17.19 21.02 1.88
C ALA A 7 16.03 20.07 2.22
N GLN A 8 14.87 20.33 1.64
CA GLN A 8 13.67 19.55 1.82
C GLN A 8 13.96 18.15 1.29
N THR A 9 14.25 17.21 2.19
CA THR A 9 14.30 15.78 1.89
C THR A 9 12.89 15.35 1.51
N GLN A 10 12.52 15.59 0.26
CA GLN A 10 11.36 14.99 -0.37
C GLN A 10 11.65 13.50 -0.38
N THR A 11 11.11 12.75 0.57
CA THR A 11 11.23 11.30 0.59
C THR A 11 10.63 10.80 -0.73
N PRO A 12 11.42 10.15 -1.60
CA PRO A 12 10.88 9.65 -2.85
C PRO A 12 9.76 8.67 -2.52
N THR A 13 8.59 8.88 -3.13
CA THR A 13 7.52 7.90 -3.05
C THR A 13 8.04 6.60 -3.66
N PRO A 14 7.85 5.45 -2.98
CA PRO A 14 8.39 4.19 -3.47
C PRO A 14 7.71 3.84 -4.81
N ILE A 15 8.52 3.58 -5.83
CA ILE A 15 8.04 3.10 -7.12
C ILE A 15 7.81 1.60 -7.01
N CYS A 16 6.57 1.19 -7.24
CA CYS A 16 6.20 -0.22 -7.30
C CYS A 16 6.05 -0.69 -8.75
N THR A 17 6.47 -1.92 -8.98
CA THR A 17 6.20 -2.72 -10.16
C THR A 17 4.69 -2.87 -10.40
N ARG A 18 4.31 -3.14 -11.66
CA ARG A 18 2.91 -3.41 -12.06
C ARG A 18 2.55 -4.90 -12.05
N GLU A 19 3.41 -5.74 -11.50
CA GLU A 19 3.13 -7.16 -11.35
C GLU A 19 1.95 -7.38 -10.39
N TYR A 20 1.24 -8.49 -10.54
CA TYR A 20 0.15 -8.86 -9.64
C TYR A 20 0.56 -10.07 -8.80
N ALA A 21 0.88 -9.81 -7.54
CA ALA A 21 1.30 -10.79 -6.54
C ALA A 21 0.59 -10.45 -5.21
N PRO A 22 -0.69 -10.83 -5.08
CA PRO A 22 -1.54 -10.30 -4.03
C PRO A 22 -1.07 -10.72 -2.65
N VAL A 23 -1.17 -9.80 -1.69
CA VAL A 23 -0.87 -10.03 -0.28
C VAL A 23 -2.00 -9.53 0.60
N CYS A 24 -2.20 -10.20 1.73
CA CYS A 24 -3.14 -9.76 2.75
C CYS A 24 -2.37 -8.87 3.72
N GLY A 25 -2.86 -7.64 3.88
CA GLY A 25 -2.24 -6.64 4.73
C GLY A 25 -3.25 -5.88 5.57
N GLN A 26 -2.77 -5.31 6.67
CA GLN A 26 -3.54 -4.43 7.52
C GLN A 26 -3.17 -2.98 7.23
N LEU A 27 -4.17 -2.13 6.98
CA LEU A 27 -3.99 -0.69 6.84
C LEU A 27 -4.87 0.02 7.87
N GLY A 28 -4.22 0.58 8.89
CA GLY A 28 -4.93 1.09 10.06
C GLY A 28 -5.69 -0.02 10.76
N GLN A 29 -7.02 0.05 10.73
CA GLN A 29 -7.93 -0.91 11.37
C GLN A 29 -8.55 -1.91 10.38
N GLU A 30 -8.31 -1.73 9.08
CA GLU A 30 -8.88 -2.58 8.03
C GLU A 30 -7.86 -3.62 7.56
N ILE A 31 -8.33 -4.85 7.31
CA ILE A 31 -7.59 -5.91 6.63
C ILE A 31 -8.06 -5.93 5.18
N LYS A 32 -7.14 -5.75 4.23
CA LYS A 32 -7.45 -5.76 2.80
C LYS A 32 -6.37 -6.41 1.96
N THR A 33 -6.77 -6.84 0.76
CA THR A 33 -5.86 -7.37 -0.25
C THR A 33 -5.16 -6.23 -0.98
N PHE A 34 -3.84 -6.32 -1.10
CA PHE A 34 -3.02 -5.41 -1.90
C PHE A 34 -2.50 -6.14 -3.14
N PRO A 35 -2.37 -5.46 -4.29
CA PRO A 35 -1.93 -6.08 -5.54
C PRO A 35 -0.48 -6.56 -5.51
N THR A 36 0.38 -5.88 -4.71
CA THR A 36 1.74 -6.31 -4.41
C THR A 36 2.14 -5.90 -3.00
N ARG A 37 3.17 -6.55 -2.46
CA ARG A 37 3.78 -6.18 -1.18
C ARG A 37 4.34 -4.75 -1.19
N CYS A 38 4.89 -4.30 -2.31
CA CYS A 38 5.39 -2.93 -2.43
C CYS A 38 4.27 -1.90 -2.24
N VAL A 39 3.12 -2.09 -2.90
CA VAL A 39 1.97 -1.18 -2.80
C VAL A 39 1.41 -1.13 -1.38
N MET A 40 1.39 -2.28 -0.68
CA MET A 40 1.02 -2.35 0.74
C MET A 40 1.93 -1.48 1.61
N LEU A 41 3.25 -1.66 1.48
CA LEU A 41 4.24 -0.90 2.26
C LEU A 41 4.21 0.59 1.95
N SER A 42 4.02 0.96 0.67
CA SER A 42 3.88 2.35 0.24
C SER A 42 2.69 3.06 0.87
N GLN A 43 1.63 2.32 1.22
CA GLN A 43 0.46 2.87 1.90
C GLN A 43 0.61 2.84 3.42
N GLY A 44 1.73 2.33 3.97
CA GLY A 44 1.92 2.14 5.40
C GLY A 44 1.21 0.90 5.96
N GLY A 45 0.89 -0.06 5.09
CA GLY A 45 0.26 -1.32 5.48
C GLY A 45 1.25 -2.32 6.10
N THR A 46 0.76 -3.12 7.03
CA THR A 46 1.50 -4.21 7.68
C THR A 46 1.16 -5.54 7.03
N TRP A 47 2.16 -6.39 6.80
CA TRP A 47 1.95 -7.73 6.24
C TRP A 47 1.22 -8.65 7.22
N VAL A 48 0.21 -9.37 6.74
CA VAL A 48 -0.58 -10.33 7.53
C VAL A 48 -0.38 -11.75 7.02
N SER A 49 -0.55 -11.97 5.71
CA SER A 49 -0.40 -13.29 5.09
C SER A 49 0.00 -13.18 3.62
N ASN A 50 0.55 -14.27 3.09
CA ASN A 50 0.79 -14.45 1.66
C ASN A 50 -0.53 -14.73 0.93
N GLY A 51 -0.68 -14.21 -0.29
CA GLY A 51 -1.92 -14.32 -1.05
C GLY A 51 -2.97 -13.30 -0.63
N ALA A 52 -4.10 -13.27 -1.33
CA ALA A 52 -5.21 -12.37 -1.01
C ALA A 52 -5.81 -12.68 0.37
N CYS A 53 -6.38 -11.66 1.02
CA CYS A 53 -7.16 -11.88 2.23
C CYS A 53 -8.37 -12.79 1.93
N PRO A 54 -8.80 -13.63 2.88
CA PRO A 54 -10.00 -14.42 2.72
C PRO A 54 -11.18 -13.49 2.48
N GLN A 55 -11.76 -13.55 1.28
CA GLN A 55 -12.90 -12.75 0.91
C GLN A 55 -14.14 -13.34 1.59
N THR A 56 -14.49 -12.84 2.78
CA THR A 56 -15.91 -12.83 3.14
C THR A 56 -16.61 -11.88 2.16
N PRO A 57 -17.71 -12.28 1.51
CA PRO A 57 -18.32 -11.57 0.37
C PRO A 57 -18.84 -10.13 0.62
N ALA A 58 -18.50 -9.48 1.74
CA ALA A 58 -19.03 -8.18 2.14
C ALA A 58 -18.13 -6.96 1.81
N THR A 59 -16.84 -7.13 1.51
CA THR A 59 -15.90 -5.99 1.41
C THR A 59 -14.89 -6.12 0.26
N GLN A 60 -15.34 -6.61 -0.90
CA GLN A 60 -14.59 -6.43 -2.13
C GLN A 60 -14.87 -5.03 -2.66
N SER A 61 -14.07 -4.05 -2.22
CA SER A 61 -13.88 -2.79 -2.94
C SER A 61 -13.28 -3.12 -4.31
N THR A 62 -14.12 -3.59 -5.22
CA THR A 62 -13.94 -3.46 -6.66
C THR A 62 -13.67 -1.99 -6.91
N LYS A 63 -12.44 -1.66 -7.27
CA LYS A 63 -12.23 -0.58 -8.23
C LYS A 63 -12.46 -1.23 -9.59
N PRO A 64 -13.63 -1.07 -10.25
CA PRO A 64 -13.71 -1.28 -11.68
C PRO A 64 -12.86 -0.18 -12.33
N ALA A 65 -11.84 -0.59 -13.07
CA ALA A 65 -11.13 0.27 -13.99
C ALA A 65 -10.69 -0.60 -15.15
N GLU A 66 -11.63 -0.88 -16.05
CA GLU A 66 -11.67 -0.24 -17.37
C GLU A 66 -13.07 -0.44 -17.99
#